data_AF-A0A6S7IBL7-F1
#
_entry.id   AF-A0A6S7IBL7-F1
#
_cell.length_a   1.000
_cell.length_b   1.000
_cell.length_c   1.000
_cell.angle_alpha   90.00
_cell.angle_beta   90.00
_cell.angle_gamma   90.00
#
_symmetry.space_group_name_H-M   'P 1'
#
loop_
_entity.id
_entity.type
_entity.pdbx_description
1 polymer ?
#
loop_
_entity_poly.entity_id
_entity_poly.type
_entity_poly.pdbx_seq_one_letter_code
_entity_poly.pdbx_strand_id
1 'polypeptide(L)'
;MDDTWQYCCRKDYGIDSIDKWAVDSFMELYKTVLFKFGHLIGKWSIVSMYPYGGLLSVEVDQGRFVCYQCHAPIDNCITNPFIKKELFEVIVENKKCVRNCLSGTSVHPLEKLIYLDGQLPRFSFECVQRTYHPKFSEVNSEEYQQSDEEESSVFDQEQISEKNVECERLQWPDPVSTESLMPTPGLYKGTYGSHGVEIIMVHISSDQIIGTKITGDPNIPATKITFKANISQVVTHSEINELYSSPLEENQNEVAVTEFRLPDGYDSEYDAFPNEVRTRYNVNTV
;
A
#
# COMPACT_ATOMS: atom_id res chain seq x y z
N MET A 1 -23.93 -32.11 -1.48
CA MET A 1 -23.75 -31.31 -2.72
C MET A 1 -23.16 -29.95 -2.39
N ASP A 2 -23.63 -29.29 -1.34
CA ASP A 2 -23.04 -28.01 -0.90
C ASP A 2 -21.63 -28.18 -0.32
N ASP A 3 -21.29 -29.36 0.21
CA ASP A 3 -19.94 -29.69 0.72
C ASP A 3 -18.84 -29.50 -0.33
N THR A 4 -19.13 -29.80 -1.61
CA THR A 4 -18.21 -29.57 -2.72
C THR A 4 -17.97 -28.07 -2.90
N TRP A 5 -19.01 -27.26 -2.83
CA TRP A 5 -18.90 -25.81 -2.95
C TRP A 5 -18.21 -25.20 -1.73
N GLN A 6 -18.50 -25.68 -0.53
CA GLN A 6 -17.77 -25.29 0.68
C GLN A 6 -16.28 -25.57 0.55
N TYR A 7 -15.90 -26.74 0.01
CA TYR A 7 -14.51 -27.06 -0.25
C TYR A 7 -13.87 -26.06 -1.23
N CYS A 8 -14.52 -25.74 -2.35
CA CYS A 8 -14.00 -24.75 -3.31
C CYS A 8 -13.90 -23.35 -2.68
N CYS A 9 -14.95 -22.89 -1.98
CA CYS A 9 -14.96 -21.58 -1.30
C CYS A 9 -13.80 -21.46 -0.29
N ARG A 10 -13.54 -22.50 0.49
CA ARG A 10 -12.45 -22.54 1.45
C ARG A 10 -11.08 -22.60 0.78
N LYS A 11 -10.93 -23.49 -0.21
CA LYS A 11 -9.65 -23.72 -0.87
C LYS A 11 -9.20 -22.52 -1.68
N ASP A 12 -10.10 -21.95 -2.48
CA ASP A 12 -9.74 -20.97 -3.50
C ASP A 12 -9.86 -19.52 -2.96
N TYR A 13 -10.68 -19.30 -1.93
CA TYR A 13 -10.98 -17.97 -1.40
C TYR A 13 -10.86 -17.84 0.12
N GLY A 14 -10.50 -18.92 0.83
CA GLY A 14 -10.36 -18.90 2.29
C GLY A 14 -11.68 -18.77 3.07
N ILE A 15 -12.84 -19.00 2.43
CA ILE A 15 -14.16 -18.86 3.07
C ILE A 15 -14.65 -20.21 3.58
N ASP A 16 -14.74 -20.36 4.91
CA ASP A 16 -15.13 -21.59 5.60
C ASP A 16 -16.57 -21.58 6.15
N SER A 17 -17.16 -20.40 6.33
CA SER A 17 -18.54 -20.18 6.79
C SER A 17 -19.31 -19.19 5.90
N ILE A 18 -20.63 -19.41 5.78
CA ILE A 18 -21.58 -18.48 5.13
C ILE A 18 -22.46 -17.73 6.13
N ASP A 19 -22.28 -17.88 7.45
CA ASP A 19 -23.21 -17.37 8.47
C ASP A 19 -23.40 -15.84 8.43
N LYS A 20 -22.39 -15.12 7.91
CA LYS A 20 -22.41 -13.66 7.76
C LYS A 20 -22.86 -13.20 6.38
N TRP A 21 -23.06 -14.13 5.45
CA TRP A 21 -23.50 -13.85 4.09
C TRP A 21 -25.02 -13.99 3.99
N ALA A 22 -25.67 -13.09 3.25
CA ALA A 22 -27.10 -13.19 2.96
C ALA A 22 -27.40 -14.22 1.84
N VAL A 23 -26.96 -15.46 2.03
CA VAL A 23 -27.14 -16.60 1.12
C VAL A 23 -27.55 -17.85 1.88
N ASP A 24 -28.24 -18.78 1.20
CA ASP A 24 -28.73 -20.00 1.84
C ASP A 24 -27.76 -21.20 1.70
N SER A 25 -26.70 -21.06 0.88
CA SER A 25 -25.75 -22.14 0.57
C SER A 25 -24.41 -21.63 0.02
N PHE A 26 -23.34 -22.44 0.14
CA PHE A 26 -22.03 -22.13 -0.47
C PHE A 26 -22.10 -22.07 -1.99
N MET A 27 -22.93 -22.92 -2.62
CA MET A 27 -23.17 -22.85 -4.06
C MET A 27 -23.71 -21.48 -4.49
N GLU A 28 -24.65 -20.92 -3.73
CA GLU A 28 -25.24 -19.61 -4.00
C GLU A 28 -24.21 -18.50 -3.83
N LEU A 29 -23.42 -18.52 -2.75
CA LEU A 29 -22.30 -17.60 -2.56
C LEU A 29 -21.32 -17.65 -3.73
N TYR A 30 -20.95 -18.87 -4.15
CA TYR A 30 -20.01 -19.07 -5.24
C TYR A 30 -20.51 -18.46 -6.55
N LYS A 31 -21.75 -18.79 -6.95
CA LYS A 31 -22.33 -18.32 -8.21
C LYS A 31 -22.63 -16.81 -8.20
N THR A 32 -23.08 -16.29 -7.07
CA THR A 32 -23.52 -14.91 -6.97
C THR A 32 -22.35 -13.94 -6.88
N VAL A 33 -21.29 -14.32 -6.13
CA VAL A 33 -20.18 -13.43 -5.80
C VAL A 33 -18.82 -14.00 -6.20
N LEU A 34 -18.40 -15.15 -5.66
CA LEU A 34 -17.01 -15.61 -5.77
C LEU A 34 -16.57 -15.87 -7.22
N PHE A 35 -17.43 -16.47 -8.04
CA PHE A 35 -17.13 -16.70 -9.46
C PHE A 35 -16.90 -15.38 -10.22
N LYS A 36 -17.59 -14.31 -9.81
CA LYS A 36 -17.56 -13.01 -10.50
C LYS A 36 -16.50 -12.05 -9.97
N PHE A 37 -16.18 -12.12 -8.68
CA PHE A 37 -15.35 -11.13 -7.99
C PHE A 37 -14.29 -11.75 -7.08
N GLY A 38 -14.30 -13.07 -6.90
CA GLY A 38 -13.35 -13.77 -6.03
C GLY A 38 -11.89 -13.58 -6.46
N HIS A 39 -11.63 -13.43 -7.76
CA HIS A 39 -10.30 -13.11 -8.29
C HIS A 39 -9.77 -11.73 -7.85
N LEU A 40 -10.63 -10.85 -7.31
CA LEU A 40 -10.22 -9.56 -6.80
C LEU A 40 -9.48 -9.68 -5.45
N ILE A 41 -9.71 -10.74 -4.67
CA ILE A 41 -9.11 -10.92 -3.33
C ILE A 41 -7.59 -10.82 -3.43
N GLY A 42 -6.98 -10.03 -2.54
CA GLY A 42 -5.53 -9.86 -2.42
C GLY A 42 -5.08 -8.40 -2.52
N LYS A 43 -3.78 -8.19 -2.70
CA LYS A 43 -3.16 -6.86 -2.76
C LYS A 43 -2.97 -6.34 -4.19
N TRP A 44 -3.16 -5.05 -4.38
CA TRP A 44 -3.05 -4.40 -5.68
C TRP A 44 -2.33 -3.06 -5.58
N SER A 45 -1.68 -2.65 -6.66
CA SER A 45 -1.14 -1.30 -6.80
C SER A 45 -2.04 -0.46 -7.70
N ILE A 46 -2.34 0.77 -7.30
CA ILE A 46 -3.00 1.75 -8.17
C ILE A 46 -1.95 2.28 -9.13
N VAL A 47 -2.23 2.21 -10.44
CA VAL A 47 -1.29 2.63 -11.50
C VAL A 47 -1.80 3.84 -12.29
N SER A 48 -3.09 4.16 -12.22
CA SER A 48 -3.66 5.33 -12.90
C SER A 48 -3.29 6.66 -12.22
N MET A 49 -3.05 6.64 -10.90
CA MET A 49 -2.75 7.82 -10.08
C MET A 49 -1.27 8.22 -10.18
N TYR A 50 -0.78 8.55 -11.37
CA TYR A 50 0.61 9.00 -11.52
C TYR A 50 0.78 10.45 -11.02
N PRO A 51 1.84 10.79 -10.26
CA PRO A 51 2.99 9.98 -9.87
C PRO A 51 2.83 9.19 -8.57
N TYR A 52 1.72 9.35 -7.85
CA TYR A 52 1.57 8.93 -6.46
C TYR A 52 1.31 7.44 -6.24
N GLY A 53 0.62 6.76 -7.15
CA GLY A 53 0.24 5.36 -7.03
C GLY A 53 -0.70 5.08 -5.86
N GLY A 54 -0.54 3.92 -5.21
CA GLY A 54 -1.40 3.52 -4.09
C GLY A 54 -1.38 2.02 -3.83
N LEU A 55 -1.68 1.63 -2.60
CA LEU A 55 -1.84 0.24 -2.19
C LEU A 55 -3.32 -0.04 -1.91
N LEU A 56 -3.88 -1.06 -2.58
CA LEU A 56 -5.21 -1.57 -2.27
C LEU A 56 -5.13 -2.99 -1.70
N SER A 57 -6.11 -3.30 -0.86
CA SER A 57 -6.35 -4.63 -0.34
C SER A 57 -7.81 -5.00 -0.49
N VAL A 58 -8.12 -6.03 -1.27
CA VAL A 58 -9.46 -6.59 -1.35
C VAL A 58 -9.53 -7.80 -0.42
N GLU A 59 -10.37 -7.71 0.58
CA GLU A 59 -10.52 -8.70 1.64
C GLU A 59 -11.98 -9.13 1.76
N VAL A 60 -12.20 -10.33 2.30
CA VAL A 60 -13.53 -10.76 2.73
C VAL A 60 -13.68 -10.39 4.20
N ASP A 61 -14.60 -9.49 4.49
CA ASP A 61 -14.89 -9.04 5.85
C ASP A 61 -16.39 -9.09 6.13
N GLN A 62 -16.76 -9.75 7.22
CA GLN A 62 -18.14 -9.87 7.71
C GLN A 62 -19.21 -10.22 6.65
N GLY A 63 -18.91 -11.13 5.72
CA GLY A 63 -19.87 -11.52 4.67
C GLY A 63 -19.96 -10.54 3.50
N ARG A 64 -18.90 -9.75 3.30
CA ARG A 64 -18.77 -8.74 2.24
C ARG A 64 -17.38 -8.86 1.62
N PHE A 65 -17.24 -8.55 0.34
CA PHE A 65 -15.94 -8.14 -0.19
C PHE A 65 -15.76 -6.66 0.08
N VAL A 66 -14.64 -6.26 0.64
CA VAL A 66 -14.33 -4.85 0.87
C VAL A 66 -12.96 -4.55 0.27
N CYS A 67 -12.91 -3.50 -0.55
CA CYS A 67 -11.67 -2.94 -1.05
C CYS A 67 -11.23 -1.80 -0.14
N TYR A 68 -10.08 -1.98 0.50
CA TYR A 68 -9.43 -0.98 1.33
C TYR A 68 -8.31 -0.29 0.55
N GLN A 69 -8.26 1.04 0.59
CA GLN A 69 -7.03 1.78 0.35
C GLN A 69 -6.18 1.74 1.61
N CYS A 70 -4.92 1.31 1.48
CA CYS A 70 -3.96 1.25 2.57
C CYS A 70 -3.05 2.47 2.48
N HIS A 71 -3.15 3.37 3.46
CA HIS A 71 -2.30 4.55 3.58
C HIS A 71 -1.21 4.31 4.63
N ALA A 72 -0.02 4.86 4.37
CA ALA A 72 0.96 5.04 5.41
C ALA A 72 0.39 5.94 6.53
N PRO A 73 0.87 5.78 7.77
CA PRO A 73 0.47 6.66 8.87
C PRO A 73 0.85 8.13 8.59
N ILE A 74 0.08 9.05 9.18
CA ILE A 74 0.21 10.50 9.00
C ILE A 74 1.49 11.03 9.63
N ASP A 75 1.81 10.52 10.82
CA ASP A 75 3.06 10.84 11.48
C ASP A 75 4.22 10.11 10.78
N ASN A 76 5.43 10.68 10.91
CA ASN A 76 6.67 10.03 10.46
C ASN A 76 6.99 8.75 11.26
N CYS A 77 6.06 8.26 12.09
CA CYS A 77 6.17 7.03 12.84
C CYS A 77 5.92 5.82 11.94
N ILE A 78 6.96 5.41 11.21
CA ILE A 78 6.90 4.27 10.28
C ILE A 78 6.57 2.93 10.94
N THR A 79 6.48 2.83 12.26
CA THR A 79 6.05 1.63 12.98
C THR A 79 4.53 1.53 13.08
N ASN A 80 3.80 2.64 13.04
CA ASN A 80 2.34 2.67 13.13
C ASN A 80 1.68 1.86 12.00
N PRO A 81 0.62 1.07 12.27
CA PRO A 81 -0.01 0.22 11.26
C PRO A 81 -0.56 1.04 10.09
N PHE A 82 -0.77 0.39 8.94
CA PHE A 82 -1.43 1.03 7.81
C PHE A 82 -2.85 1.47 8.20
N ILE A 83 -3.21 2.68 7.78
CA ILE A 83 -4.58 3.18 7.88
C ILE A 83 -5.36 2.58 6.70
N LYS A 84 -6.44 1.85 6.98
CA LYS A 84 -7.31 1.26 5.95
C LYS A 84 -8.55 2.12 5.77
N LYS A 85 -8.78 2.62 4.55
CA LYS A 85 -10.01 3.33 4.16
C LYS A 85 -10.83 2.49 3.19
N GLU A 86 -12.11 2.27 3.48
CA GLU A 86 -13.01 1.54 2.58
C GLU A 86 -13.32 2.34 1.31
N LEU A 87 -13.18 1.73 0.14
CA LEU A 87 -13.45 2.35 -1.16
C LEU A 87 -14.74 1.84 -1.79
N PHE A 88 -14.90 0.52 -1.78
CA PHE A 88 -16.09 -0.13 -2.30
C PHE A 88 -16.29 -1.47 -1.62
N GLU A 89 -17.51 -1.96 -1.69
CA GLU A 89 -17.87 -3.30 -1.26
C GLU A 89 -18.67 -4.06 -2.32
N VAL A 90 -18.66 -5.38 -2.20
CA VAL A 90 -19.57 -6.27 -2.91
C VAL A 90 -20.28 -7.15 -1.89
N ILE A 91 -21.60 -7.03 -1.84
CA ILE A 91 -22.48 -7.73 -0.90
C ILE A 91 -23.54 -8.55 -1.63
N VAL A 92 -24.20 -9.45 -0.90
CA VAL A 92 -25.42 -10.09 -1.37
C VAL A 92 -26.60 -9.45 -0.67
N GLU A 93 -27.56 -8.96 -1.44
CA GLU A 93 -28.83 -8.43 -0.94
C GLU A 93 -29.96 -8.97 -1.81
N ASN A 94 -31.03 -9.49 -1.19
CA ASN A 94 -32.17 -10.07 -1.91
C ASN A 94 -31.74 -11.11 -2.97
N LYS A 95 -30.75 -11.95 -2.64
CA LYS A 95 -30.15 -12.97 -3.51
C LYS A 95 -29.49 -12.40 -4.78
N LYS A 96 -29.16 -11.11 -4.78
CA LYS A 96 -28.45 -10.44 -5.87
C LYS A 96 -27.13 -9.89 -5.37
N CYS A 97 -26.14 -9.91 -6.25
CA CYS A 97 -24.86 -9.27 -6.01
C CYS A 97 -25.02 -7.76 -6.19
N VAL A 98 -24.76 -6.99 -5.14
CA VAL A 98 -24.80 -5.52 -5.15
C VAL A 98 -23.38 -5.01 -4.92
N ARG A 99 -23.00 -3.97 -5.66
CA ARG A 99 -21.68 -3.33 -5.56
C ARG A 99 -21.91 -1.89 -5.12
N ASN A 100 -21.28 -1.49 -4.03
CA ASN A 100 -21.45 -0.16 -3.47
C ASN A 100 -20.12 0.57 -3.42
N CYS A 101 -20.15 1.85 -3.75
CA CYS A 101 -19.07 2.79 -3.51
C CYS A 101 -19.20 3.34 -2.08
N LEU A 102 -18.10 3.31 -1.35
CA LEU A 102 -17.98 3.73 0.04
C LEU A 102 -17.13 5.00 0.19
N SER A 103 -16.52 5.48 -0.90
CA SER A 103 -15.68 6.69 -0.90
C SER A 103 -16.43 8.02 -0.70
N GLY A 104 -17.77 8.00 -0.70
CA GLY A 104 -18.60 9.20 -0.55
C GLY A 104 -19.10 9.43 0.89
N THR A 105 -19.81 10.54 1.10
CA THR A 105 -20.51 10.85 2.35
C THR A 105 -21.67 9.91 2.64
N SER A 106 -22.16 9.22 1.62
CA SER A 106 -23.14 8.15 1.73
C SER A 106 -22.81 7.01 0.78
N VAL A 107 -23.28 5.82 1.15
CA VAL A 107 -23.19 4.61 0.32
C VAL A 107 -24.05 4.80 -0.94
N HIS A 108 -23.49 4.49 -2.11
CA HIS A 108 -24.17 4.60 -3.39
C HIS A 108 -23.69 3.52 -4.39
N PRO A 109 -24.42 3.23 -5.47
CA PRO A 109 -24.05 2.15 -6.39
C PRO A 109 -22.68 2.36 -7.07
N LEU A 110 -21.88 1.30 -7.13
CA LEU A 110 -20.67 1.23 -7.96
C LEU A 110 -21.04 0.65 -9.34
N GLU A 111 -20.98 1.47 -10.38
CA GLU A 111 -21.44 1.09 -11.72
C GLU A 111 -20.47 0.14 -12.42
N LYS A 112 -19.16 0.40 -12.31
CA LYS A 112 -18.14 -0.33 -13.05
C LYS A 112 -17.13 -0.93 -12.09
N LEU A 113 -16.96 -2.24 -12.23
CA LEU A 113 -15.92 -3.04 -11.59
C LEU A 113 -15.58 -4.14 -12.60
N ILE A 114 -14.41 -4.01 -13.24
CA ILE A 114 -13.99 -4.86 -14.35
C ILE A 114 -12.68 -5.52 -13.96
N TYR A 115 -12.58 -6.83 -14.16
CA TYR A 115 -11.35 -7.59 -14.03
C TYR A 115 -10.87 -8.04 -15.41
N LEU A 116 -9.57 -7.92 -15.63
CA LEU A 116 -8.89 -8.37 -16.82
C LEU A 116 -7.84 -9.39 -16.40
N ASP A 117 -8.06 -10.63 -16.84
CA ASP A 117 -7.11 -11.71 -16.65
C ASP A 117 -5.94 -11.60 -17.63
N GLY A 118 -4.75 -12.05 -17.23
CA GLY A 118 -3.56 -11.96 -18.06
C GLY A 118 -2.28 -12.28 -17.29
N GLN A 119 -1.13 -12.11 -17.94
CA GLN A 119 0.17 -12.35 -17.30
C GLN A 119 0.39 -11.49 -16.04
N LEU A 120 -0.13 -10.26 -16.07
CA LEU A 120 -0.27 -9.41 -14.90
C LEU A 120 -1.75 -9.05 -14.76
N PRO A 121 -2.49 -9.70 -13.84
CA PRO A 121 -3.91 -9.42 -13.67
C PRO A 121 -4.15 -7.96 -13.31
N ARG A 122 -5.25 -7.41 -13.82
CA ARG A 122 -5.66 -6.03 -13.56
C ARG A 122 -7.12 -5.97 -13.20
N PHE A 123 -7.49 -4.96 -12.43
CA PHE A 123 -8.89 -4.58 -12.34
C PHE A 123 -9.04 -3.06 -12.35
N SER A 124 -10.21 -2.60 -12.73
CA SER A 124 -10.55 -1.19 -12.65
C SER A 124 -11.94 -0.99 -12.11
N PHE A 125 -12.14 0.15 -11.46
CA PHE A 125 -13.44 0.55 -10.95
C PHE A 125 -13.69 2.04 -11.21
N GLU A 126 -14.96 2.38 -11.32
CA GLU A 126 -15.41 3.74 -11.59
C GLU A 126 -16.70 4.02 -10.82
N CYS A 127 -16.71 5.14 -10.10
CA CYS A 127 -17.90 5.73 -9.54
C CYS A 127 -18.35 6.93 -10.40
N VAL A 128 -19.59 6.89 -10.87
CA VAL A 128 -20.20 7.99 -11.64
C VAL A 128 -20.91 9.01 -10.76
N GLN A 129 -21.36 8.62 -9.55
CA GLN A 129 -22.14 9.49 -8.65
C GLN A 129 -21.24 10.34 -7.74
N ARG A 130 -20.30 11.05 -8.34
CA ARG A 130 -19.30 11.88 -7.65
C ARG A 130 -19.87 13.04 -6.84
N THR A 131 -21.15 13.36 -7.03
CA THR A 131 -21.84 14.36 -6.21
C THR A 131 -21.89 13.96 -4.73
N TYR A 132 -21.79 12.66 -4.43
CA TYR A 132 -21.69 12.16 -3.06
C TYR A 132 -20.25 12.15 -2.53
N HIS A 133 -19.25 12.42 -3.36
CA HIS A 133 -17.85 12.43 -2.92
C HIS A 133 -17.56 13.82 -2.36
N PRO A 134 -16.88 13.92 -1.21
CA PRO A 134 -16.54 15.20 -0.64
C PRO A 134 -15.75 16.01 -1.68
N LYS A 135 -16.19 17.24 -1.93
CA LYS A 135 -15.41 18.15 -2.76
C LYS A 135 -14.15 18.47 -1.98
N PHE A 136 -13.03 18.58 -2.70
CA PHE A 136 -11.73 18.97 -2.13
C PHE A 136 -11.82 20.23 -1.25
N SER A 137 -12.76 21.14 -1.55
CA SER A 137 -13.03 22.37 -0.78
C SER A 137 -13.82 22.20 0.52
N GLU A 138 -14.45 21.04 0.78
CA GLU A 138 -15.32 20.78 1.94
C GLU A 138 -14.68 19.82 2.95
N VAL A 139 -13.49 19.28 2.65
CA VAL A 139 -12.68 18.50 3.61
C VAL A 139 -11.91 19.49 4.50
N ASN A 140 -12.65 20.24 5.32
CA ASN A 140 -12.10 21.03 6.40
C ASN A 140 -13.09 20.95 7.56
N SER A 141 -12.66 20.31 8.66
CA SER A 141 -12.74 20.83 10.05
C SER A 141 -13.12 19.87 11.17
N GLU A 142 -13.63 18.65 10.96
CA GLU A 142 -14.07 17.82 12.12
C GLU A 142 -13.24 16.54 12.38
N GLU A 143 -12.60 15.92 11.38
CA GLU A 143 -11.73 14.73 11.60
C GLU A 143 -10.22 15.05 11.76
N TYR A 144 -9.81 16.31 11.53
CA TYR A 144 -8.40 16.73 11.45
C TYR A 144 -8.01 17.85 12.44
N GLN A 145 -8.75 18.05 13.53
CA GLN A 145 -8.48 19.11 14.52
C GLN A 145 -7.45 18.73 15.61
N GLN A 146 -6.49 17.84 15.33
CA GLN A 146 -5.46 17.48 16.32
C GLN A 146 -4.02 17.39 15.81
N SER A 147 -3.69 18.05 14.69
CA SER A 147 -2.27 18.22 14.30
C SER A 147 -2.03 19.67 13.88
N ASP A 148 -1.00 20.27 14.48
CA ASP A 148 -0.63 21.67 14.38
C ASP A 148 -0.52 22.18 12.92
N GLU A 149 -0.86 23.46 12.74
CA GLU A 149 -1.12 24.17 11.48
C GLU A 149 0.07 24.25 10.48
N GLU A 150 1.19 23.57 10.72
CA GLU A 150 2.40 23.59 9.88
C GLU A 150 2.61 22.31 9.03
N GLU A 151 1.88 21.20 9.24
CA GLU A 151 2.00 19.94 8.47
C GLU A 151 1.00 19.82 7.29
N SER A 152 0.34 20.92 6.92
CA SER A 152 -0.74 20.96 5.91
C SER A 152 -0.31 20.62 4.47
N SER A 153 0.99 20.44 4.16
CA SER A 153 1.45 20.19 2.79
C SER A 153 1.64 18.70 2.44
N VAL A 154 1.53 17.79 3.40
CA VAL A 154 1.88 16.36 3.21
C VAL A 154 0.66 15.49 2.86
N PHE A 155 -0.56 16.00 3.03
CA PHE A 155 -1.80 15.22 2.87
C PHE A 155 -2.66 15.54 1.65
N ASP A 156 -2.05 16.10 0.61
CA ASP A 156 -2.59 16.05 -0.76
C ASP A 156 -2.28 14.68 -1.43
N GLN A 157 -2.25 13.59 -0.66
CA GLN A 157 -2.41 12.25 -1.26
C GLN A 157 -3.86 12.16 -1.73
N GLU A 158 -4.05 12.59 -2.98
CA GLU A 158 -5.31 12.65 -3.71
C GLU A 158 -6.24 11.51 -3.25
N GLN A 159 -7.34 11.87 -2.58
CA GLN A 159 -8.46 10.93 -2.51
C GLN A 159 -8.69 10.43 -3.92
N ILE A 160 -8.90 9.12 -4.07
CA ILE A 160 -9.20 8.48 -5.35
C ILE A 160 -10.44 9.18 -5.95
N SER A 161 -10.16 10.24 -6.71
CA SER A 161 -11.12 11.14 -7.35
C SER A 161 -11.06 10.94 -8.87
N GLU A 162 -10.18 10.06 -9.34
CA GLU A 162 -10.04 9.67 -10.73
C GLU A 162 -11.28 8.93 -11.24
N LYS A 163 -11.65 9.21 -12.50
CA LYS A 163 -12.84 8.61 -13.15
C LYS A 163 -12.70 7.11 -13.32
N ASN A 164 -11.49 6.64 -13.51
CA ASN A 164 -11.20 5.23 -13.73
C ASN A 164 -9.93 4.90 -12.97
N VAL A 165 -10.09 4.13 -11.91
CA VAL A 165 -8.97 3.71 -11.08
C VAL A 165 -8.48 2.40 -11.65
N GLU A 166 -7.26 2.38 -12.16
CA GLU A 166 -6.65 1.19 -12.72
C GLU A 166 -5.67 0.59 -11.71
N CYS A 167 -5.80 -0.72 -11.51
CA CYS A 167 -5.06 -1.45 -10.51
C CYS A 167 -4.37 -2.67 -11.11
N GLU A 168 -3.12 -2.91 -10.72
CA GLU A 168 -2.35 -4.09 -11.11
C GLU A 168 -2.08 -4.99 -9.91
N ARG A 169 -2.07 -6.31 -10.16
CA ARG A 169 -1.84 -7.30 -9.11
C ARG A 169 -0.45 -7.09 -8.52
N LEU A 170 -0.38 -6.84 -7.22
CA LEU A 170 0.90 -6.69 -6.54
C LEU A 170 1.65 -8.03 -6.59
N GLN A 171 2.85 -8.02 -7.17
CA GLN A 171 3.71 -9.19 -7.25
C GLN A 171 4.44 -9.33 -5.92
N TRP A 172 4.06 -10.34 -5.13
CA TRP A 172 4.74 -10.60 -3.86
C TRP A 172 6.07 -11.29 -4.14
N PRO A 173 7.17 -10.84 -3.50
CA PRO A 173 8.45 -11.54 -3.61
C PRO A 173 8.36 -12.94 -2.99
N ASP A 174 9.15 -13.87 -3.53
CA ASP A 174 9.29 -15.20 -2.92
C ASP A 174 9.86 -15.07 -1.50
N PRO A 175 9.38 -15.88 -0.55
CA PRO A 175 9.92 -15.88 0.80
C PRO A 175 11.39 -16.32 0.78
N VAL A 176 12.23 -15.57 1.49
CA VAL A 176 13.64 -15.93 1.73
C VAL A 176 13.71 -16.78 3.01
N SER A 177 14.70 -17.67 3.10
CA SER A 177 14.94 -18.48 4.30
C SER A 177 15.04 -17.60 5.55
N THR A 178 14.30 -17.96 6.60
CA THR A 178 14.28 -17.27 7.89
C THR A 178 15.58 -17.41 8.69
N GLU A 179 16.50 -18.28 8.24
CA GLU A 179 17.83 -18.45 8.84
C GLU A 179 18.86 -17.42 8.32
N SER A 180 18.45 -16.52 7.43
CA SER A 180 19.30 -15.50 6.86
C SER A 180 19.25 -14.21 7.69
N LEU A 181 20.40 -13.56 7.89
CA LEU A 181 20.51 -12.20 8.45
C LEU A 181 19.93 -11.11 7.52
N MET A 182 19.40 -11.51 6.37
CA MET A 182 18.80 -10.62 5.38
C MET A 182 17.44 -10.11 5.84
N PRO A 183 17.06 -8.87 5.48
CA PRO A 183 15.69 -8.41 5.65
C PRO A 183 14.68 -9.36 5.00
N THR A 184 13.45 -9.43 5.49
CA THR A 184 12.38 -10.19 4.85
C THR A 184 11.87 -9.43 3.64
N PRO A 185 11.79 -10.01 2.44
CA PRO A 185 11.24 -9.28 1.30
C PRO A 185 9.72 -9.03 1.50
N GLY A 186 9.21 -7.91 0.98
CA GLY A 186 7.81 -7.52 1.16
C GLY A 186 7.58 -6.02 1.19
N LEU A 187 6.47 -5.60 1.81
CA LEU A 187 6.10 -4.19 1.94
C LEU A 187 6.74 -3.53 3.16
N TYR A 188 7.31 -2.36 2.92
CA TYR A 188 7.95 -1.50 3.92
C TYR A 188 7.36 -0.09 3.87
N LYS A 189 7.44 0.60 5.01
CA LYS A 189 7.21 2.05 5.10
C LYS A 189 8.57 2.74 5.20
N GLY A 190 8.78 3.78 4.41
CA GLY A 190 10.01 4.57 4.41
C GLY A 190 9.70 6.06 4.49
N THR A 191 10.53 6.82 5.19
CA THR A 191 10.44 8.28 5.26
C THR A 191 11.12 8.91 4.05
N TYR A 192 10.41 9.77 3.33
CA TYR A 192 10.86 10.50 2.14
C TYR A 192 10.89 12.02 2.35
N GLY A 193 11.24 12.45 3.57
CA GLY A 193 11.48 13.86 3.89
C GLY A 193 10.19 14.68 3.82
N SER A 194 10.19 15.76 3.05
CA SER A 194 9.02 16.63 2.87
C SER A 194 7.83 15.93 2.21
N HIS A 195 8.02 14.77 1.58
CA HIS A 195 6.95 13.97 0.96
C HIS A 195 6.30 12.98 1.93
N GLY A 196 6.74 12.94 3.19
CA GLY A 196 6.17 12.09 4.22
C GLY A 196 6.57 10.63 4.11
N VAL A 197 5.68 9.72 4.53
CA VAL A 197 5.90 8.28 4.53
C VAL A 197 5.36 7.64 3.27
N GLU A 198 6.18 6.81 2.63
CA GLU A 198 5.81 6.05 1.44
C GLU A 198 5.91 4.55 1.64
N ILE A 199 5.20 3.81 0.79
CA ILE A 199 5.13 2.36 0.77
C ILE A 199 6.06 1.83 -0.31
N ILE A 200 7.01 0.97 0.09
CA ILE A 200 8.03 0.38 -0.78
C ILE A 200 7.86 -1.14 -0.81
N MET A 201 7.89 -1.73 -2.01
CA MET A 201 8.06 -3.17 -2.17
C MET A 201 9.54 -3.50 -2.28
N VAL A 202 10.03 -4.31 -1.36
CA VAL A 202 11.42 -4.76 -1.29
C VAL A 202 11.52 -6.18 -1.84
N HIS A 203 12.29 -6.32 -2.92
CA HIS A 203 12.69 -7.61 -3.47
C HIS A 203 14.14 -7.89 -3.11
N ILE A 204 14.42 -9.14 -2.76
CA ILE A 204 15.77 -9.59 -2.43
C ILE A 204 16.14 -10.70 -3.41
N SER A 205 17.30 -10.53 -4.02
CA SER A 205 17.97 -11.50 -4.86
C SER A 205 19.29 -11.90 -4.22
N SER A 206 20.03 -12.82 -4.82
CA SER A 206 21.27 -13.36 -4.26
C SER A 206 22.34 -12.30 -3.95
N ASP A 207 22.38 -11.22 -4.73
CA ASP A 207 23.42 -10.19 -4.64
C ASP A 207 22.85 -8.77 -4.49
N GLN A 208 21.54 -8.57 -4.61
CA GLN A 208 20.92 -7.25 -4.55
C GLN A 208 19.62 -7.21 -3.75
N ILE A 209 19.43 -6.08 -3.06
CA ILE A 209 18.14 -5.65 -2.52
C ILE A 209 17.63 -4.52 -3.42
N ILE A 210 16.40 -4.62 -3.90
CA ILE A 210 15.77 -3.62 -4.77
C ILE A 210 14.49 -3.14 -4.09
N GLY A 211 14.41 -1.84 -3.83
CA GLY A 211 13.20 -1.17 -3.37
C GLY A 211 12.47 -0.49 -4.52
N THR A 212 11.21 -0.84 -4.74
CA THR A 212 10.32 -0.22 -5.74
C THR A 212 9.18 0.50 -5.03
N LYS A 213 8.90 1.74 -5.42
CA LYS A 213 7.81 2.53 -4.86
C LYS A 213 6.45 1.96 -5.23
N ILE A 214 5.61 1.71 -4.23
CA ILE A 214 4.17 1.40 -4.40
C ILE A 214 3.35 2.69 -4.31
N THR A 215 3.71 3.54 -3.36
CA THR A 215 3.37 4.96 -3.40
C THR A 215 4.63 5.75 -3.72
N GLY A 216 4.50 6.87 -4.42
CA GLY A 216 5.64 7.74 -4.72
C GLY A 216 5.27 9.21 -4.78
N ASP A 217 6.18 9.97 -5.37
CA ASP A 217 6.15 11.43 -5.38
C ASP A 217 6.59 11.96 -6.75
N PRO A 218 6.45 13.27 -7.04
CA PRO A 218 6.85 13.83 -8.33
C PRO A 218 8.33 13.64 -8.70
N ASN A 219 9.23 13.46 -7.73
CA ASN A 219 10.66 13.23 -8.00
C ASN A 219 10.95 11.76 -8.31
N ILE A 220 10.44 10.84 -7.49
CA ILE A 220 10.50 9.40 -7.76
C ILE A 220 9.07 8.84 -7.73
N PRO A 221 8.44 8.66 -8.89
CA PRO A 221 7.07 8.18 -8.98
C PRO A 221 6.90 6.75 -8.46
N ALA A 222 5.66 6.39 -8.13
CA ALA A 222 5.24 5.02 -7.94
C ALA A 222 5.63 4.15 -9.16
N THR A 223 5.83 2.86 -8.92
CA THR A 223 6.39 1.84 -9.85
C THR A 223 7.88 1.99 -10.15
N LYS A 224 8.55 3.07 -9.72
CA LYS A 224 9.98 3.27 -9.95
C LYS A 224 10.83 2.70 -8.83
N ILE A 225 12.04 2.30 -9.19
CA ILE A 225 13.05 1.86 -8.23
C ILE A 225 13.54 3.08 -7.45
N THR A 226 13.44 3.03 -6.13
CA THR A 226 13.92 4.10 -5.23
C THR A 226 15.31 3.83 -4.71
N PHE A 227 15.72 2.57 -4.56
CA PHE A 227 17.06 2.21 -4.14
C PHE A 227 17.44 0.82 -4.64
N LYS A 228 18.76 0.61 -4.76
CA LYS A 228 19.38 -0.70 -4.96
C LYS A 228 20.56 -0.80 -4.00
N ALA A 229 20.67 -1.91 -3.28
CA ALA A 229 21.82 -2.20 -2.44
C ALA A 229 22.51 -3.48 -2.94
N ASN A 230 23.84 -3.47 -3.00
CA ASN A 230 24.64 -4.63 -3.35
C ASN A 230 25.07 -5.35 -2.06
N ILE A 231 24.59 -6.58 -1.88
CA ILE A 231 24.83 -7.38 -0.67
C ILE A 231 26.27 -7.90 -0.64
N SER A 232 26.92 -8.04 -1.80
CA SER A 232 28.31 -8.51 -1.89
C SER A 232 29.32 -7.44 -1.49
N GLN A 233 28.89 -6.19 -1.33
CA GLN A 233 29.75 -5.05 -0.97
C GLN A 233 29.38 -4.58 0.43
N VAL A 234 29.82 -5.35 1.42
CA VAL A 234 29.70 -4.96 2.83
C VAL A 234 30.63 -3.78 3.09
N VAL A 235 30.08 -2.70 3.63
CA VAL A 235 30.85 -1.53 4.04
C VAL A 235 31.11 -1.64 5.54
N THR A 236 32.36 -1.44 5.94
CA THR A 236 32.76 -1.40 7.36
C THR A 236 32.41 -0.05 7.98
N HIS A 237 32.29 0.00 9.31
CA HIS A 237 32.08 1.26 10.03
C HIS A 237 33.17 2.32 9.77
N SER A 238 34.41 1.90 9.56
CA SER A 238 35.53 2.79 9.24
C SER A 238 35.35 3.45 7.87
N GLU A 239 34.95 2.68 6.85
CA GLU A 239 34.74 3.20 5.49
C GLU A 239 33.54 4.15 5.43
N ILE A 240 32.48 3.83 6.18
CA ILE A 240 31.35 4.72 6.46
C ILE A 240 31.88 6.06 6.98
N ASN A 241 32.63 6.06 8.08
CA ASN A 241 33.15 7.29 8.69
C ASN A 241 34.06 8.11 7.75
N GLU A 242 34.86 7.46 6.92
CA GLU A 242 35.72 8.13 5.93
C GLU A 242 34.90 8.78 4.79
N LEU A 243 33.87 8.10 4.26
CA LEU A 243 32.91 8.65 3.29
C LEU A 243 32.16 9.88 3.82
N TYR A 244 31.93 9.94 5.14
CA TYR A 244 31.29 11.08 5.81
C TYR A 244 32.27 12.19 6.23
N SER A 245 33.59 11.93 6.18
CA SER A 245 34.64 12.89 6.57
C SER A 245 35.23 13.69 5.40
N SER A 246 34.89 13.34 4.15
CA SER A 246 35.28 14.12 2.96
C SER A 246 34.50 15.45 2.90
N PRO A 247 35.16 16.60 2.59
CA PRO A 247 34.47 17.88 2.42
C PRO A 247 33.37 17.76 1.36
N LEU A 248 32.15 18.14 1.73
CA LEU A 248 31.03 18.26 0.80
C LEU A 248 31.38 19.34 -0.23
N GLU A 249 31.37 19.00 -1.53
CA GLU A 249 31.27 20.04 -2.55
C GLU A 249 29.93 20.76 -2.32
N GLU A 250 30.02 22.06 -2.03
CA GLU A 250 28.90 22.96 -1.75
C GLU A 250 27.92 23.01 -2.94
N ASN A 251 26.98 22.07 -2.99
CA ASN A 251 25.72 22.28 -3.68
C ASN A 251 24.63 22.43 -2.61
N GLN A 252 24.04 23.61 -2.59
CA GLN A 252 23.16 24.18 -1.56
C GLN A 252 21.81 23.45 -1.45
N ASN A 253 21.79 22.24 -0.91
CA ASN A 253 20.59 21.65 -0.32
C ASN A 253 20.93 21.18 1.10
N GLU A 254 20.22 21.74 2.09
CA GLU A 254 20.44 21.46 3.51
C GLU A 254 20.40 19.95 3.78
N VAL A 255 21.51 19.42 4.32
CA VAL A 255 21.56 18.05 4.83
C VAL A 255 20.76 18.03 6.13
N ALA A 256 19.55 17.45 6.09
CA ALA A 256 18.80 17.17 7.30
C ALA A 256 19.55 16.09 8.10
N VAL A 257 20.05 16.49 9.27
CA VAL A 257 20.63 15.59 10.26
C VAL A 257 19.51 15.18 11.20
N THR A 258 19.23 13.88 11.29
CA THR A 258 18.23 13.34 12.22
C THR A 258 18.89 12.32 13.12
N GLU A 259 18.50 12.27 14.38
CA GLU A 259 18.96 11.25 15.30
C GLU A 259 18.52 9.87 14.81
N PHE A 260 19.45 8.92 14.71
CA PHE A 260 19.09 7.54 14.39
C PHE A 260 18.49 6.91 15.64
N ARG A 261 17.23 6.51 15.55
CA ARG A 261 16.58 5.74 16.61
C ARG A 261 16.15 4.40 16.06
N LEU A 262 16.55 3.34 16.75
CA LEU A 262 15.99 2.03 16.50
C LEU A 262 14.49 2.06 16.84
N PRO A 263 13.63 1.45 16.02
CA PRO A 263 12.22 1.30 16.35
C PRO A 263 12.02 0.60 17.69
N ASP A 264 11.03 1.04 18.47
CA ASP A 264 10.62 0.33 19.68
C ASP A 264 10.22 -1.12 19.34
N GLY A 265 10.87 -2.09 20.01
CA GLY A 265 10.66 -3.52 19.76
C GLY A 265 11.57 -4.14 18.69
N TYR A 266 12.54 -3.39 18.16
CA TYR A 266 13.61 -3.94 17.34
C TYR A 266 14.68 -4.58 18.24
N ASP A 267 14.85 -5.90 18.12
CA ASP A 267 15.91 -6.67 18.80
C ASP A 267 16.99 -7.04 17.77
N SER A 268 18.23 -6.70 18.08
CA SER A 268 19.39 -6.87 17.21
C SER A 268 20.60 -7.24 18.04
N GLU A 269 21.34 -8.27 17.62
CA GLU A 269 22.66 -8.61 18.21
C GLU A 269 23.77 -7.64 17.78
N TYR A 270 23.44 -6.69 16.89
CA TYR A 270 24.33 -5.64 16.41
C TYR A 270 24.03 -4.34 17.17
N ASP A 271 25.00 -3.81 17.92
CA ASP A 271 24.81 -2.65 18.81
C ASP A 271 25.50 -1.37 18.29
N ALA A 272 26.23 -1.44 17.19
CA ALA A 272 27.07 -0.36 16.69
C ALA A 272 26.32 0.59 15.75
N PHE A 273 25.09 0.98 16.08
CA PHE A 273 24.35 1.88 15.21
C PHE A 273 24.94 3.30 15.22
N PRO A 274 24.93 4.02 14.07
CA PRO A 274 25.30 5.43 14.06
C PRO A 274 24.30 6.23 14.91
N ASN A 275 24.75 7.27 15.61
CA ASN A 275 23.87 8.13 16.42
C ASN A 275 23.03 9.09 15.56
N GLU A 276 23.44 9.32 14.31
CA GLU A 276 22.80 10.24 13.38
C GLU A 276 22.60 9.55 12.02
N VAL A 277 21.43 9.75 11.41
CA VAL A 277 21.21 9.52 9.98
C VAL A 277 21.21 10.87 9.28
N ARG A 278 21.98 10.96 8.20
CA ARG A 278 21.95 12.10 7.29
C ARG A 278 21.50 11.60 5.93
N THR A 279 20.29 11.96 5.53
CA THR A 279 19.75 11.57 4.22
C THR A 279 20.28 12.52 3.14
N ARG A 280 20.78 11.96 2.04
CA ARG A 280 21.11 12.73 0.82
C ARG A 280 20.13 12.34 -0.26
N TYR A 281 19.35 13.29 -0.74
CA TYR A 281 18.58 13.13 -1.97
C TYR A 281 19.52 13.37 -3.15
N ASN A 282 19.90 12.31 -3.87
CA ASN A 282 20.45 12.48 -5.20
C ASN A 282 19.29 12.81 -6.14
N VAL A 283 19.03 14.11 -6.33
CA VAL A 283 18.19 14.58 -7.43
C VAL A 283 19.04 14.46 -8.69
N ASN A 284 19.14 13.25 -9.24
CA ASN A 284 19.63 13.11 -10.61
C ASN A 284 18.52 13.66 -11.51
N THR A 285 18.67 14.92 -11.92
CA THR A 285 17.94 15.52 -13.02
C THR A 285 18.14 14.66 -14.27
N VAL A 286 17.03 14.10 -14.77
CA VAL A 286 16.92 13.60 -16.15
C VAL A 286 16.25 14.68 -16.98
#